data_AF-A0A2P7ASH2-F1
#
_entry.id   AF-A0A2P7ASH2-F1
#
_cell.length_a   1.000
_cell.length_b   1.000
_cell.length_c   1.000
_cell.angle_alpha   90.00
_cell.angle_beta   90.00
_cell.angle_gamma   90.00
#
_symmetry.space_group_name_H-M   'P 1'
#
loop_
_entity.id
_entity.type
_entity.pdbx_description
1 polymer ?
#
loop_
_entity_poly.entity_id
_entity_poly.type
_entity_poly.pdbx_seq_one_letter_code
_entity_poly.pdbx_strand_id
1 'polypeptide(L)'
;MRDDESGYTPWGAKLGGQIYWNAVNAVRDVWLEIYGEHIEVAVQGKAGFKRLLDEIKSKLVEKRGLEKIVEELRDRGYDLTDPANPDQLFKSLLAPNPSGIRNIDYITPNEFKAAVYSVADQARESGNDGEDILLDQFLRRSLDHLWDAKGLTGRINVGENRHFPRMFQWLKEVAGETDWGEGKGLKIMNTSRKGAVRSNPSGPQGLTVRLNFNYI
;
A
#
# COMPACT_ATOMS: atom_id res chain seq x y z
N MET A 1 -25.59 29.31 31.95
CA MET A 1 -25.46 28.14 32.86
C MET A 1 -26.50 27.13 32.40
N ARG A 2 -26.16 25.98 31.82
CA ARG A 2 -24.90 25.24 31.77
C ARG A 2 -24.69 24.67 30.36
N ASP A 3 -23.41 24.59 30.01
CA ASP A 3 -22.87 23.87 28.88
C ASP A 3 -23.12 22.37 29.05
N ASP A 4 -23.73 21.75 28.04
CA ASP A 4 -23.69 20.31 27.82
C ASP A 4 -22.97 20.06 26.47
N GLU A 5 -21.68 20.40 26.42
CA GLU A 5 -20.74 19.85 25.43
C GLU A 5 -20.51 18.36 25.74
N SER A 6 -21.48 17.54 25.35
CA SER A 6 -21.31 16.08 25.30
C SER A 6 -20.19 15.75 24.30
N GLY A 7 -19.07 15.26 24.84
CA GLY A 7 -17.82 14.94 24.14
C GLY A 7 -17.96 13.80 23.14
N TYR A 8 -18.55 14.09 21.98
CA TYR A 8 -18.56 13.23 20.82
C TYR A 8 -17.57 13.76 19.76
N THR A 9 -16.31 13.32 19.81
CA THR A 9 -15.52 13.38 18.57
C THR A 9 -16.05 12.27 17.65
N PRO A 10 -16.37 12.54 16.37
CA PRO A 10 -16.91 11.53 15.44
C PRO A 10 -15.97 10.34 15.13
N TRP A 11 -14.84 10.21 15.83
CA TRP A 11 -13.67 9.48 15.37
C TRP A 11 -13.31 8.39 16.37
N GLY A 12 -13.79 7.17 16.08
CA GLY A 12 -13.54 5.96 16.87
C GLY A 12 -12.05 5.69 17.13
N ALA A 13 -11.75 5.34 18.39
CA ALA A 13 -10.43 5.42 19.01
C ALA A 13 -9.33 4.47 18.49
N LYS A 14 -9.61 3.58 17.52
CA LYS A 14 -8.61 2.59 17.02
C LYS A 14 -8.26 2.71 15.54
N LEU A 15 -9.15 3.25 14.70
CA LEU A 15 -8.92 3.49 13.27
C LEU A 15 -8.40 4.92 12.98
N GLY A 16 -8.62 5.86 13.92
CA GLY A 16 -8.35 7.29 13.73
C GLY A 16 -6.90 7.75 13.86
N GLY A 17 -5.93 6.87 14.12
CA GLY A 17 -4.51 7.27 14.13
C GLY A 17 -3.85 7.12 12.76
N GLN A 18 -4.05 5.96 12.15
CA GLN A 18 -3.32 5.53 10.97
C GLN A 18 -3.86 6.17 9.68
N ILE A 19 -5.19 6.27 9.56
CA ILE A 19 -5.85 6.98 8.45
C ILE A 19 -5.40 8.44 8.39
N TYR A 20 -5.19 9.04 9.56
CA TYR A 20 -4.78 10.43 9.70
C TYR A 20 -3.31 10.66 9.34
N TRP A 21 -2.42 9.76 9.74
CA TRP A 21 -1.02 9.78 9.30
C TRP A 21 -0.88 9.59 7.79
N ASN A 22 -1.75 8.78 7.18
CA ASN A 22 -1.74 8.56 5.73
C ASN A 22 -2.08 9.84 4.96
N ALA A 23 -3.11 10.58 5.38
CA ALA A 23 -3.48 11.85 4.76
C ALA A 23 -2.33 12.88 4.85
N VAL A 24 -1.66 12.96 6.00
CA VAL A 24 -0.52 13.87 6.20
C VAL A 24 0.70 13.47 5.35
N ASN A 25 1.03 12.19 5.29
CA ASN A 25 2.16 11.72 4.47
C ASN A 25 1.90 11.92 2.97
N ALA A 26 0.66 11.68 2.51
CA ALA A 26 0.29 11.96 1.12
C ALA A 26 0.56 13.42 0.73
N VAL A 27 0.20 14.36 1.61
CA VAL A 27 0.47 15.79 1.36
C VAL A 27 1.95 16.11 1.45
N ARG A 28 2.71 15.51 2.38
CA ARG A 28 4.17 15.72 2.50
C ARG A 28 4.94 15.20 1.28
N ASP A 29 4.55 14.05 0.74
CA ASP A 29 5.18 13.47 -0.44
C ASP A 29 4.98 14.38 -1.66
N VAL A 30 3.74 14.85 -1.87
CA VAL A 30 3.42 15.79 -2.95
C VAL A 30 4.15 17.14 -2.73
N TRP A 31 4.23 17.60 -1.49
CA TRP A 31 4.95 18.83 -1.16
C TRP A 31 6.43 18.75 -1.51
N LEU A 32 7.10 17.67 -1.13
CA LEU A 32 8.50 17.43 -1.45
C LEU A 32 8.73 17.41 -2.97
N GLU A 33 7.81 16.81 -3.72
CA GLU A 33 7.92 16.70 -5.17
C GLU A 33 7.75 18.04 -5.88
N ILE A 34 6.79 18.86 -5.45
CA ILE A 34 6.52 20.17 -6.07
C ILE A 34 7.58 21.21 -5.68
N TYR A 35 8.03 21.18 -4.42
CA TYR A 35 8.85 22.26 -3.85
C TYR A 35 10.30 21.86 -3.53
N GLY A 36 10.65 20.57 -3.59
CA GLY A 36 11.97 20.09 -3.19
C GLY A 36 12.27 20.25 -1.70
N GLU A 37 11.26 20.56 -0.88
CA GLU A 37 11.39 20.90 0.53
C GLU A 37 10.71 19.83 1.40
N HIS A 38 11.38 19.40 2.47
CA HIS A 38 10.71 18.59 3.49
C HIS A 38 9.94 19.48 4.46
N ILE A 39 8.70 19.10 4.74
CA ILE A 39 7.99 19.62 5.92
C ILE A 39 8.48 18.79 7.11
N GLU A 40 9.35 19.38 7.92
CA GLU A 40 9.87 18.79 9.15
C GLU A 40 9.08 19.30 10.35
N VAL A 41 8.52 18.38 11.12
CA VAL A 41 7.99 18.68 12.45
C VAL A 41 8.50 17.60 13.39
N ALA A 42 9.10 18.01 14.51
CA ALA A 42 9.45 17.10 15.58
C ALA A 42 8.15 16.60 16.24
N VAL A 43 7.81 15.31 16.07
CA VAL A 43 6.54 14.77 16.56
C VAL A 43 6.73 13.64 17.57
N GLN A 44 6.15 13.82 18.76
CA GLN A 44 5.62 12.73 19.60
C GLN A 44 4.18 13.05 20.01
N GLY A 45 3.30 12.04 19.95
CA GLY A 45 1.91 12.09 20.44
C GLY A 45 0.92 12.93 19.60
N LYS A 46 -0.35 12.94 20.04
CA LYS A 46 -1.47 13.66 19.38
C LYS A 46 -1.24 15.17 19.24
N ALA A 47 -0.53 15.79 20.18
CA ALA A 47 -0.28 17.23 20.18
C ALA A 47 0.70 17.66 19.08
N GLY A 48 1.75 16.87 18.82
CA GLY A 48 2.67 17.14 17.72
C GLY A 48 2.01 16.96 16.35
N PHE A 49 1.08 16.01 16.24
CA PHE A 49 0.32 15.79 15.00
C PHE A 49 -0.54 16.99 14.62
N LYS A 50 -1.26 17.59 15.60
CA LYS A 50 -2.05 18.80 15.36
C LYS A 50 -1.16 19.95 14.85
N ARG A 51 0.02 20.13 15.45
CA ARG A 51 0.99 21.15 15.01
C ARG A 51 1.46 20.92 13.57
N LEU A 52 1.75 19.67 13.20
CA LEU A 52 2.12 19.32 11.83
C LEU A 52 1.01 19.64 10.83
N LEU A 53 -0.24 19.34 11.18
CA LEU A 53 -1.39 19.63 10.33
C LEU A 53 -1.61 21.13 10.17
N ASP A 54 -1.51 21.90 11.26
CA ASP A 54 -1.63 23.36 11.23
C ASP A 54 -0.51 24.00 10.40
N GLU A 55 0.72 23.47 10.48
CA GLU A 55 1.85 23.94 9.67
C GLU A 55 1.66 23.65 8.18
N ILE A 56 1.21 22.44 7.82
CA ILE A 56 0.90 22.10 6.42
C ILE A 56 -0.19 23.02 5.88
N LYS A 57 -1.27 23.26 6.66
CA LYS A 57 -2.34 24.17 6.26
C LYS A 57 -1.83 25.60 6.04
N SER A 58 -1.00 26.10 6.95
CA SER A 58 -0.40 27.43 6.83
C SER A 58 0.41 27.55 5.54
N LYS A 59 1.27 26.56 5.26
CA LYS A 59 2.11 26.55 4.05
C LYS A 59 1.29 26.41 2.77
N LEU A 60 0.21 25.63 2.78
CA LEU A 60 -0.72 25.47 1.65
C LEU A 60 -1.36 26.80 1.24
N VAL A 61 -1.75 27.61 2.24
CA VAL A 61 -2.30 28.95 2.02
C VAL A 61 -1.21 29.92 1.53
N GLU A 62 -0.03 29.89 2.15
CA GLU A 62 1.06 30.83 1.87
C GLU A 62 1.62 30.70 0.45
N LYS A 63 1.96 29.48 0.00
CA LYS A 63 2.61 29.28 -1.31
C LYS A 63 1.63 29.28 -2.50
N ARG A 64 0.32 29.50 -2.27
CA ARG A 64 -0.75 29.22 -3.26
C ARG A 64 -0.59 27.83 -3.90
N GLY A 65 -0.04 26.90 -3.13
CA GLY A 65 0.36 25.59 -3.61
C GLY A 65 -0.77 24.58 -3.67
N LEU A 66 -1.94 24.96 -3.13
CA LEU A 66 -3.10 24.11 -2.99
C LEU A 66 -3.55 23.54 -4.34
N GLU A 67 -3.62 24.35 -5.40
CA GLU A 67 -4.05 23.90 -6.72
C GLU A 67 -3.13 22.81 -7.29
N LYS A 68 -1.81 23.01 -7.26
CA LYS A 68 -0.83 22.01 -7.74
C LYS A 68 -0.84 20.74 -6.89
N ILE A 69 -0.98 20.88 -5.57
CA ILE A 69 -1.07 19.72 -4.67
C ILE A 69 -2.33 18.92 -4.93
N VAL A 70 -3.45 19.61 -5.18
CA VAL A 70 -4.74 19.00 -5.50
C VAL A 70 -4.70 18.29 -6.85
N GLU A 71 -4.06 18.89 -7.85
CA GLU A 71 -3.82 18.28 -9.17
C GLU A 71 -3.00 16.98 -9.04
N GLU A 72 -1.86 17.03 -8.36
CA GLU A 72 -1.01 15.86 -8.09
C GLU A 72 -1.73 14.77 -7.29
N LEU A 73 -2.55 15.14 -6.31
CA LEU A 73 -3.36 14.19 -5.56
C LEU A 73 -4.46 13.59 -6.44
N ARG A 74 -5.08 14.35 -7.35
CA ARG A 74 -6.03 13.81 -8.33
C ARG A 74 -5.36 12.87 -9.33
N ASP A 75 -4.14 13.15 -9.76
CA ASP A 75 -3.37 12.25 -10.64
C ASP A 75 -3.01 10.94 -9.91
N ARG A 76 -2.79 11.01 -8.60
CA ARG A 76 -2.68 9.83 -7.72
C ARG A 76 -4.03 9.15 -7.47
N GLY A 77 -5.12 9.76 -7.92
CA GLY A 77 -6.52 9.34 -7.88
C GLY A 77 -7.16 9.37 -6.51
N TYR A 78 -6.82 10.37 -5.69
CA TYR A 78 -7.63 10.77 -4.56
C TYR A 78 -8.92 11.43 -5.05
N ASP A 79 -10.07 11.04 -4.49
CA ASP A 79 -11.36 11.69 -4.76
C ASP A 79 -11.51 12.91 -3.85
N LEU A 80 -11.32 14.11 -4.42
CA LEU A 80 -11.31 15.37 -3.70
C LEU A 80 -12.58 16.16 -4.01
N THR A 81 -13.57 16.06 -3.12
CA THR A 81 -14.94 16.56 -3.33
C THR A 81 -15.10 18.08 -3.13
N ASP A 82 -14.13 18.76 -2.50
CA ASP A 82 -14.06 20.23 -2.41
C ASP A 82 -12.65 20.68 -1.96
N PRO A 83 -11.63 20.64 -2.83
CA PRO A 83 -10.25 20.85 -2.42
C PRO A 83 -9.86 22.32 -2.18
N ALA A 84 -10.79 23.27 -2.33
CA ALA A 84 -10.49 24.70 -2.32
C ALA A 84 -10.08 25.26 -0.93
N ASN A 85 -10.22 24.45 0.12
CA ASN A 85 -9.80 24.78 1.48
C ASN A 85 -8.94 23.64 2.03
N PRO A 86 -7.77 23.92 2.65
CA PRO A 86 -6.95 22.90 3.32
C PRO A 86 -7.75 21.98 4.27
N ASP A 87 -8.71 22.49 5.03
CA ASP A 87 -9.58 21.68 5.90
C ASP A 87 -10.46 20.70 5.12
N GLN A 88 -11.00 21.12 3.98
CA GLN A 88 -11.83 20.26 3.14
C GLN A 88 -10.96 19.26 2.36
N LEU A 89 -9.77 19.66 1.90
CA LEU A 89 -8.76 18.77 1.34
C LEU A 89 -8.44 17.63 2.33
N PHE A 90 -8.13 17.96 3.58
CA PHE A 90 -7.88 16.94 4.60
C PHE A 90 -9.12 16.09 4.88
N LYS A 91 -10.32 16.68 4.95
CA LYS A 91 -11.57 15.89 5.09
C LYS A 91 -11.78 14.92 3.93
N SER A 92 -11.50 15.32 2.68
CA SER A 92 -11.57 14.43 1.51
C SER A 92 -10.52 13.34 1.54
N LEU A 93 -9.29 13.64 2.00
CA LEU A 93 -8.23 12.63 2.19
C LEU A 93 -8.54 11.65 3.33
N LEU A 94 -9.33 12.08 4.32
CA LEU A 94 -9.76 11.28 5.48
C LEU A 94 -11.07 10.54 5.24
N ALA A 95 -11.89 10.99 4.29
CA ALA A 95 -13.03 10.23 3.82
C ALA A 95 -12.51 8.84 3.39
N PRO A 96 -13.22 7.75 3.69
CA PRO A 96 -12.86 6.43 3.21
C PRO A 96 -12.76 6.52 1.69
N ASN A 97 -11.53 6.63 1.21
CA ASN A 97 -11.23 6.92 -0.18
C ASN A 97 -11.82 5.73 -0.97
N PRO A 98 -12.81 5.93 -1.84
CA PRO A 98 -13.30 4.85 -2.70
C PRO A 98 -12.18 4.36 -3.64
N SER A 99 -11.10 5.14 -3.79
CA SER A 99 -9.82 4.69 -4.27
C SER A 99 -8.97 4.14 -3.11
N GLY A 100 -9.11 2.85 -2.88
CA GLY A 100 -8.44 2.05 -1.87
C GLY A 100 -6.92 2.08 -1.92
N ILE A 101 -6.27 1.19 -1.16
CA ILE A 101 -4.81 1.13 -1.04
C ILE A 101 -4.14 1.10 -2.44
N ARG A 102 -3.50 2.21 -2.82
CA ARG A 102 -2.71 2.34 -4.07
C ARG A 102 -1.20 2.27 -3.84
N ASN A 103 -0.77 2.12 -2.59
CA ASN A 103 0.64 1.98 -2.23
C ASN A 103 0.85 0.73 -1.39
N ILE A 104 1.81 -0.09 -1.80
CA ILE A 104 2.22 -1.30 -1.08
C ILE A 104 2.68 -1.00 0.35
N ASP A 105 3.13 0.23 0.60
CA ASP A 105 3.59 0.69 1.92
C ASP A 105 2.47 0.74 2.98
N TYR A 106 1.20 0.70 2.55
CA TYR A 106 0.04 0.61 3.45
C TYR A 106 -0.32 -0.83 3.83
N ILE A 107 0.41 -1.81 3.29
CA ILE A 107 0.22 -3.24 3.55
C ILE A 107 1.37 -3.70 4.43
N THR A 108 1.07 -4.44 5.50
CA THR A 108 2.11 -5.05 6.31
C THR A 108 2.65 -6.32 5.63
N PRO A 109 3.91 -6.72 5.91
CA PRO A 109 4.47 -7.94 5.34
C PRO A 109 3.58 -9.16 5.59
N ASN A 110 3.07 -9.33 6.82
CA ASN A 110 2.24 -10.48 7.19
C ASN A 110 0.91 -10.53 6.43
N GLU A 111 0.29 -9.38 6.17
CA GLU A 111 -0.93 -9.31 5.36
C GLU A 111 -0.68 -9.73 3.92
N PHE A 112 0.42 -9.25 3.33
CA PHE A 112 0.82 -9.66 1.98
C PHE A 112 1.15 -11.15 1.92
N LYS A 113 1.93 -11.68 2.88
CA LYS A 113 2.28 -13.10 2.97
C LYS A 113 1.04 -13.99 3.10
N ALA A 114 0.09 -13.62 3.96
CA ALA A 114 -1.18 -14.34 4.11
C ALA A 114 -1.92 -14.44 2.76
N ALA A 115 -1.97 -13.35 2.00
CA ALA A 115 -2.60 -13.36 0.68
C ALA A 115 -1.85 -14.22 -0.35
N VAL A 116 -0.51 -14.25 -0.28
CA VAL A 116 0.32 -15.17 -1.09
C VAL A 116 -0.01 -16.63 -0.76
N TYR A 117 -0.11 -16.98 0.52
CA TYR A 117 -0.48 -18.34 0.95
C TYR A 117 -1.88 -18.73 0.48
N SER A 118 -2.88 -17.85 0.61
CA SER A 118 -4.24 -18.09 0.11
C SER A 118 -4.26 -18.38 -1.39
N VAL A 119 -3.54 -17.59 -2.19
CA VAL A 119 -3.47 -17.79 -3.65
C VAL A 119 -2.73 -19.08 -4.00
N ALA A 120 -1.71 -19.45 -3.23
CA ALA A 120 -1.04 -20.73 -3.40
C ALA A 120 -2.01 -21.90 -3.10
N ASP A 121 -2.75 -21.87 -2.00
CA ASP A 121 -3.74 -22.91 -1.67
C ASP A 121 -4.87 -22.98 -2.72
N GLN A 122 -5.34 -21.84 -3.27
CA GLN A 122 -6.31 -21.83 -4.37
C GLN A 122 -5.76 -22.44 -5.67
N ALA A 123 -4.50 -22.17 -5.99
CA ALA A 123 -3.84 -22.77 -7.15
C ALA A 123 -3.74 -24.30 -7.02
N ARG A 124 -3.50 -24.80 -5.80
CA ARG A 124 -3.53 -26.23 -5.46
C ARG A 124 -4.91 -26.84 -5.69
N GLU A 125 -5.95 -26.21 -5.15
CA GLU A 125 -7.34 -26.69 -5.29
C GLU A 125 -7.79 -26.74 -6.76
N SER A 126 -7.25 -25.86 -7.59
CA SER A 126 -7.51 -25.83 -9.03
C SER A 126 -6.71 -26.86 -9.83
N GLY A 127 -5.87 -27.68 -9.19
CA GLY A 127 -5.08 -28.72 -9.85
C GLY A 127 -3.81 -28.22 -10.56
N ASN A 128 -3.40 -26.97 -10.35
CA ASN A 128 -2.21 -26.38 -10.99
C ASN A 128 -0.91 -26.68 -10.22
N ASP A 129 -0.78 -27.90 -9.68
CA ASP A 129 0.41 -28.31 -8.94
C ASP A 129 1.61 -28.49 -9.88
N GLY A 130 2.76 -27.91 -9.52
CA GLY A 130 3.99 -27.99 -10.31
C GLY A 130 4.02 -27.11 -11.56
N GLU A 131 2.97 -26.35 -11.85
CA GLU A 131 2.93 -25.42 -12.97
C GLU A 131 3.71 -24.13 -12.68
N ASP A 132 4.28 -23.56 -13.75
CA ASP A 132 4.94 -22.25 -13.68
C ASP A 132 3.92 -21.15 -13.93
N ILE A 133 3.62 -20.38 -12.89
CA ILE A 133 2.72 -19.23 -12.97
C ILE A 133 3.60 -17.99 -13.23
N LEU A 134 3.23 -17.14 -14.20
CA LEU A 134 3.93 -15.88 -14.40
C LEU A 134 3.84 -15.01 -13.13
N LEU A 135 4.97 -14.42 -12.73
CA LEU A 135 5.07 -13.71 -11.45
C LEU A 135 4.10 -12.51 -11.40
N ASP A 136 3.88 -11.82 -12.52
CA ASP A 136 2.95 -10.71 -12.58
C ASP A 136 1.50 -11.16 -12.34
N GLN A 137 1.10 -12.30 -12.93
CA GLN A 137 -0.22 -12.89 -12.71
C GLN A 137 -0.40 -13.36 -11.28
N PHE A 138 0.62 -14.01 -10.72
CA PHE A 138 0.59 -14.49 -9.33
C PHE A 138 0.43 -13.32 -8.35
N LEU A 139 1.26 -12.28 -8.49
CA LEU A 139 1.19 -11.09 -7.64
C LEU A 139 -0.13 -10.33 -7.78
N ARG A 140 -0.69 -10.24 -9.01
CA ARG A 140 -2.01 -9.64 -9.23
C ARG A 140 -3.09 -10.38 -8.44
N ARG A 141 -3.13 -11.72 -8.54
CA ARG A 141 -4.08 -12.55 -7.78
C ARG A 141 -3.90 -12.38 -6.26
N SER A 142 -2.67 -12.32 -5.76
CA SER A 142 -2.41 -12.12 -4.33
C SER A 142 -2.92 -10.76 -3.85
N LEU A 143 -2.71 -9.72 -4.65
CA LEU A 143 -3.22 -8.40 -4.33
C LEU A 143 -4.76 -8.34 -4.43
N ASP A 144 -5.36 -8.95 -5.45
CA ASP A 144 -6.81 -9.07 -5.61
C ASP A 144 -7.43 -9.72 -4.36
N HIS A 145 -6.88 -10.85 -3.91
CA HIS A 145 -7.34 -11.52 -2.69
C HIS A 145 -7.20 -10.65 -1.44
N LEU A 146 -6.11 -9.90 -1.31
CA LEU A 146 -5.87 -8.99 -0.19
C LEU A 146 -6.89 -7.84 -0.17
N TRP A 147 -7.24 -7.29 -1.34
CA TRP A 147 -8.21 -6.22 -1.46
C TRP A 147 -9.61 -6.70 -1.11
N ASP A 148 -10.01 -7.86 -1.63
CA ASP A 148 -11.28 -8.51 -1.32
C ASP A 148 -11.41 -8.79 0.19
N ALA A 149 -10.37 -9.36 0.81
CA ALA A 149 -10.36 -9.67 2.24
C ALA A 149 -10.52 -8.43 3.13
N LYS A 150 -10.09 -7.25 2.66
CA LYS A 150 -10.19 -5.98 3.38
C LYS A 150 -11.41 -5.15 3.00
N GLY A 151 -12.22 -5.57 2.04
CA GLY A 151 -13.31 -4.77 1.47
C GLY A 151 -12.82 -3.45 0.87
N LEU A 152 -11.59 -3.45 0.32
CA LEU A 152 -10.96 -2.26 -0.24
C LEU A 152 -11.11 -2.24 -1.75
N THR A 153 -11.52 -1.10 -2.30
CA THR A 153 -11.67 -0.89 -3.75
C THR A 153 -10.43 -0.20 -4.30
N GLY A 154 -9.35 -0.93 -4.58
CA GLY A 154 -8.09 -0.35 -5.07
C GLY A 154 -7.34 -1.29 -6.02
N ARG A 155 -6.38 -0.74 -6.78
CA ARG A 155 -5.50 -1.54 -7.64
C ARG A 155 -4.08 -0.98 -7.61
N ILE A 156 -3.14 -1.78 -7.10
CA ILE A 156 -1.71 -1.55 -7.30
C ILE A 156 -1.34 -2.22 -8.61
N ASN A 157 -0.72 -1.46 -9.53
CA ASN A 157 -0.20 -2.04 -10.75
C ASN A 157 0.97 -2.96 -10.44
N VAL A 158 0.97 -4.16 -11.03
CA VAL A 158 2.09 -5.10 -10.97
C VAL A 158 2.90 -4.95 -12.26
N GLY A 159 4.15 -4.47 -12.12
CA GLY A 159 5.04 -4.16 -13.24
C GLY A 159 6.36 -3.54 -12.75
N GLU A 160 7.13 -2.96 -13.65
CA GLU A 160 8.34 -2.20 -13.31
C GLU A 160 7.95 -0.86 -12.66
N ASN A 161 7.81 -0.87 -11.34
CA ASN A 161 7.41 0.31 -10.58
C ASN A 161 7.98 0.29 -9.15
N ARG A 162 7.79 1.40 -8.43
CA ARG A 162 8.30 1.59 -7.06
C ARG A 162 7.81 0.54 -6.04
N HIS A 163 6.69 -0.13 -6.31
CA HIS A 163 6.09 -1.10 -5.39
C HIS A 163 6.71 -2.49 -5.52
N PHE A 164 7.19 -2.83 -6.73
CA PHE A 164 7.67 -4.17 -7.04
C PHE A 164 8.85 -4.63 -6.17
N PRO A 165 9.91 -3.82 -5.91
CA PRO A 165 11.02 -4.27 -5.05
C PRO A 165 10.57 -4.75 -3.67
N ARG A 166 9.58 -4.08 -3.07
CA ARG A 166 9.04 -4.44 -1.76
C ARG A 166 8.20 -5.72 -1.81
N MET A 167 7.31 -5.84 -2.81
CA MET A 167 6.53 -7.07 -3.03
C MET A 167 7.45 -8.28 -3.28
N PHE A 168 8.51 -8.08 -4.06
CA PHE A 168 9.48 -9.11 -4.37
C PHE A 168 10.28 -9.54 -3.14
N GLN A 169 10.66 -8.60 -2.27
CA GLN A 169 11.32 -8.91 -1.01
C GLN A 169 10.43 -9.80 -0.13
N TRP A 170 9.16 -9.44 0.07
CA TRP A 170 8.24 -10.25 0.88
C TRP A 170 7.97 -11.61 0.25
N LEU A 171 7.89 -11.70 -1.07
CA LEU A 171 7.75 -12.97 -1.76
C LEU A 171 8.99 -13.86 -1.56
N LYS A 172 10.20 -13.29 -1.54
CA LYS A 172 11.42 -14.03 -1.20
C LYS A 172 11.41 -14.52 0.24
N GLU A 173 10.86 -13.75 1.17
CA GLU A 173 10.67 -14.21 2.55
C GLU A 173 9.73 -15.42 2.59
N VAL A 174 8.59 -15.37 1.88
CA VAL A 174 7.70 -16.54 1.76
C VAL A 174 8.44 -17.75 1.17
N ALA A 175 9.19 -17.54 0.08
CA ALA A 175 9.98 -18.61 -0.53
C ALA A 175 11.04 -19.19 0.42
N GLY A 176 11.62 -18.36 1.31
CA GLY A 176 12.56 -18.80 2.33
C GLY A 176 11.89 -19.50 3.53
N GLU A 177 10.65 -19.13 3.85
CA GLU A 177 9.81 -19.81 4.85
C GLU A 177 9.29 -21.17 4.36
N THR A 178 9.20 -21.34 3.03
CA THR A 178 8.64 -22.52 2.36
C THR A 178 9.71 -23.25 1.54
N ASP A 179 10.67 -23.87 2.23
CA ASP A 179 11.71 -24.65 1.54
C ASP A 179 11.14 -25.95 0.94
N TRP A 180 11.73 -26.41 -0.17
CA TRP A 180 11.45 -27.68 -0.84
C TRP A 180 11.99 -28.89 -0.06
N GLY A 181 11.88 -28.85 1.27
CA GLY A 181 12.22 -29.94 2.19
C GLY A 181 10.97 -30.63 2.74
N GLU A 182 10.13 -29.90 3.49
CA GLU A 182 9.05 -30.46 4.34
C GLU A 182 7.63 -29.97 3.98
N GLY A 183 7.34 -29.74 2.69
CA GLY A 183 6.03 -30.15 2.19
C GLY A 183 4.98 -29.13 1.71
N LYS A 184 5.31 -27.84 1.68
CA LYS A 184 4.65 -26.86 0.79
C LYS A 184 5.70 -25.84 0.37
N GLY A 185 5.94 -25.69 -0.93
CA GLY A 185 7.07 -24.90 -1.42
C GLY A 185 6.69 -23.85 -2.46
N LEU A 186 7.10 -22.60 -2.24
CA LEU A 186 7.06 -21.54 -3.26
C LEU A 186 8.47 -21.29 -3.78
N LYS A 187 8.67 -21.44 -5.09
CA LYS A 187 9.96 -21.14 -5.73
C LYS A 187 9.83 -20.08 -6.81
N ILE A 188 10.65 -19.04 -6.71
CA ILE A 188 10.79 -18.00 -7.73
C ILE A 188 11.86 -18.44 -8.73
N MET A 189 11.57 -18.35 -10.02
CA MET A 189 12.43 -18.78 -11.11
C MET A 189 12.43 -17.77 -12.26
N ASN A 190 13.45 -17.83 -13.13
CA ASN A 190 13.38 -17.18 -14.43
C ASN A 190 12.43 -17.98 -15.34
N THR A 191 11.67 -17.31 -16.21
CA THR A 191 10.79 -17.98 -17.20
C THR A 191 11.58 -18.94 -18.11
N SER A 192 12.85 -18.64 -18.37
CA SER A 192 13.75 -19.51 -19.14
C SER A 192 14.19 -20.78 -18.41
N ARG A 193 13.87 -20.91 -17.10
CA ARG A 193 14.34 -21.95 -16.17
C ARG A 193 15.87 -22.07 -16.08
N LYS A 194 16.61 -21.09 -16.58
CA LYS A 194 18.08 -21.08 -16.60
C LYS A 194 18.62 -19.90 -15.80
N GLY A 195 19.75 -20.15 -15.14
CA GLY A 195 20.47 -19.14 -14.36
C GLY A 195 19.78 -18.77 -13.04
N ALA A 196 20.53 -18.07 -12.19
CA ALA A 196 20.00 -17.54 -10.94
C ALA A 196 18.99 -16.40 -11.21
N VAL A 197 17.96 -16.31 -10.37
CA VAL A 197 17.09 -15.14 -10.33
C VAL A 197 17.92 -13.96 -9.83
N ARG A 198 17.80 -12.80 -10.49
CA ARG A 198 18.48 -11.58 -10.05
C ARG A 198 18.09 -11.25 -8.61
N SER A 199 19.04 -10.80 -7.80
CA SER A 199 18.80 -10.46 -6.40
C SER A 199 17.75 -9.36 -6.24
N ASN A 200 17.79 -8.36 -7.12
CA ASN A 200 16.88 -7.22 -7.21
C ASN A 200 16.42 -7.02 -8.67
N PRO A 201 15.38 -7.72 -9.14
CA PRO A 201 14.80 -7.49 -10.46
C PRO A 201 14.08 -6.14 -10.52
N SER A 202 14.08 -5.48 -11.68
CA SER A 202 13.37 -4.22 -11.94
C SER A 202 11.85 -4.40 -11.97
N GLY A 203 11.39 -5.59 -12.36
CA GLY A 203 9.98 -5.92 -12.51
C GLY A 203 9.71 -7.43 -12.55
N PRO A 204 8.44 -7.81 -12.62
CA PRO A 204 8.01 -9.20 -12.64
C PRO A 204 8.25 -9.90 -13.98
N GLN A 205 8.55 -9.16 -15.05
CA GLN A 205 8.70 -9.70 -16.39
C GLN A 205 9.89 -10.67 -16.47
N GLY A 206 9.66 -11.84 -17.08
CA GLY A 206 10.68 -12.89 -17.18
C GLY A 206 10.88 -13.71 -15.90
N LEU A 207 10.01 -13.55 -14.90
CA LEU A 207 9.99 -14.35 -13.69
C LEU A 207 8.70 -15.18 -13.59
N THR A 208 8.82 -16.35 -13.00
CA THR A 208 7.71 -17.27 -12.70
C THR A 208 7.78 -17.74 -11.26
N VAL A 209 6.62 -18.05 -10.70
CA VAL A 209 6.46 -18.76 -9.44
C VAL A 209 6.05 -20.20 -9.75
N ARG A 210 6.80 -21.16 -9.22
CA ARG A 210 6.40 -22.56 -9.19
C ARG A 210 5.97 -22.91 -7.78
N LEU A 211 4.82 -23.55 -7.71
CA LEU A 211 4.28 -24.10 -6.49
C LEU A 211 4.48 -25.61 -6.53
N ASN A 212 4.99 -26.17 -5.44
CA ASN A 212 5.07 -27.61 -5.27
C ASN A 212 4.24 -28.00 -4.05
N PHE A 213 3.13 -28.68 -4.32
CA PHE A 213 2.20 -29.19 -3.31
C PHE A 213 2.38 -30.69 -3.06
N ASN A 214 3.30 -31.34 -3.77
CA ASN A 214 3.71 -32.71 -3.48
C ASN A 214 4.67 -32.75 -2.28
N TYR A 215 4.06 -32.72 -1.11
CA TYR A 215 4.41 -33.63 -0.03
C TYR A 215 3.12 -33.91 0.73
N ILE A 216 2.68 -35.16 0.64
CA ILE A 216 1.66 -35.71 1.55
C ILE A 216 2.33 -35.91 2.90
#